data_AF-A0A2I9CUW8-F1
#
_entry.id   AF-A0A2I9CUW8-F1
#
_cell.length_a   1.000
_cell.length_b   1.000
_cell.length_c   1.000
_cell.angle_alpha   90.00
_cell.angle_beta   90.00
_cell.angle_gamma   90.00
#
_symmetry.space_group_name_H-M   'P 1'
#
loop_
_entity.id
_entity.type
_entity.pdbx_description
1 polymer ?
#
loop_
_entity_poly.entity_id
_entity_poly.type
_entity_poly.pdbx_seq_one_letter_code
_entity_poly.pdbx_strand_id
1 'polypeptide(L)' 'MKRVLRNKPSGEEAISYPVSGRGYAHVCPSCGEPLALYDLRDGDQAYWCDPCGKGHRAGDPPARALRPLPHAG' A
#
# COMPACT_ATOMS: atom_id res chain seq x y z
N MET A 1 -40.09 -15.11 12.69
CA MET A 1 -38.64 -15.30 12.46
C MET A 1 -37.92 -13.99 12.75
N LYS A 2 -36.88 -13.98 13.59
CA LYS A 2 -36.04 -12.79 13.79
C LYS A 2 -34.60 -13.25 13.99
N ARG A 3 -33.89 -13.33 12.87
CA ARG A 3 -32.45 -13.62 12.81
C ARG A 3 -31.72 -12.41 13.39
N VAL A 4 -31.21 -12.57 14.61
CA VAL A 4 -30.24 -11.64 15.20
C VAL A 4 -28.96 -11.77 14.38
N LEU A 5 -28.73 -10.78 13.52
CA LEU A 5 -27.50 -10.64 12.75
C LEU A 5 -26.36 -10.36 13.73
N ARG A 6 -25.30 -11.16 13.59
CA ARG A 6 -24.08 -11.16 14.40
C ARG A 6 -23.49 -9.77 14.53
N ASN A 7 -23.20 -9.38 15.77
CA ASN A 7 -22.21 -8.36 16.09
C ASN A 7 -20.88 -8.75 15.41
N LYS A 8 -20.51 -7.99 14.37
CA LYS A 8 -19.16 -7.93 13.85
C LYS A 8 -18.42 -6.93 14.75
N PRO A 9 -17.36 -7.32 15.48
CA PRO A 9 -16.56 -6.36 16.21
C PRO A 9 -15.92 -5.39 15.21
N SER A 10 -16.38 -4.14 15.28
CA SER A 10 -15.63 -2.95 14.88
C SER A 10 -14.34 -2.93 15.71
N GLY A 11 -13.19 -2.97 15.06
CA GLY A 11 -11.91 -2.91 15.74
C GLY A 11 -10.80 -3.02 14.72
N GLU A 12 -10.27 -1.87 14.32
CA GLU A 12 -8.98 -1.73 13.66
C GLU A 12 -8.68 -2.78 12.59
N GLU A 13 -9.36 -2.70 11.44
CA GLU A 13 -8.63 -2.93 10.20
C GLU A 13 -7.71 -1.71 10.09
N ALA A 14 -6.57 -1.78 10.80
CA ALA A 14 -5.40 -1.02 10.44
C ALA A 14 -5.35 -1.13 8.92
N ILE A 15 -5.50 0.01 8.25
CA ILE A 15 -5.07 0.14 6.88
C ILE A 15 -3.60 -0.20 7.01
N SER A 16 -3.30 -1.49 6.86
CA SER A 16 -1.97 -2.04 6.94
C SER A 16 -1.42 -1.64 5.61
N TYR A 17 -1.14 -0.34 5.48
CA TYR A 17 -0.18 0.17 4.53
C TYR A 17 0.93 -0.87 4.57
N PRO A 18 1.35 -1.41 3.43
CA PRO A 18 2.55 -2.23 3.41
C PRO A 18 3.68 -1.28 3.81
N VAL A 19 3.84 -1.08 5.11
CA VAL A 19 5.07 -0.71 5.75
C VAL A 19 5.92 -1.90 5.37
N SER A 20 6.61 -1.78 4.24
CA SER A 20 7.78 -2.60 4.02
C SER A 20 8.54 -2.49 5.34
N GLY A 21 8.76 -3.60 6.05
CA GLY A 21 9.31 -3.63 7.42
C GLY A 21 10.69 -2.98 7.60
N ARG A 22 11.12 -2.22 6.59
CA ARG A 22 12.29 -1.38 6.43
C ARG A 22 12.02 0.11 6.71
N GLY A 23 10.79 0.52 7.04
CA GLY A 23 10.51 1.91 7.45
C GLY A 23 10.34 2.92 6.30
N TYR A 24 9.92 2.46 5.12
CA TYR A 24 9.65 3.31 3.96
C TYR A 24 8.18 3.24 3.57
N ALA A 25 7.63 4.38 3.14
CA ALA A 25 6.35 4.49 2.45
C ALA A 25 6.56 4.51 0.94
N HIS A 26 5.74 3.75 0.21
CA HIS A 26 5.73 3.72 -1.24
C HIS A 26 4.82 4.84 -1.79
N VAL A 27 5.43 5.79 -2.49
CA VAL A 27 4.77 6.98 -3.02
C VAL A 27 5.05 7.16 -4.50
N CYS A 28 4.15 7.85 -5.20
CA CYS A 28 4.34 8.15 -6.61
C CYS A 28 5.50 9.15 -6.78
N PRO A 29 6.50 8.86 -7.63
CA PRO A 29 7.61 9.79 -7.87
C PRO A 29 7.18 11.06 -8.62
N SER A 30 5.97 11.10 -9.20
CA SER A 30 5.43 12.27 -9.91
C SER A 30 4.57 13.16 -9.01
N CYS A 31 3.61 12.61 -8.27
CA CYS A 31 2.67 13.40 -7.45
C CYS A 31 2.85 13.26 -5.94
N GLY A 32 3.66 12.30 -5.47
CA GLY A 32 3.87 12.06 -4.04
C GLY A 32 2.73 11.32 -3.32
N GLU A 33 1.65 10.97 -4.03
CA GLU A 33 0.53 10.21 -3.47
C GLU A 33 0.95 8.78 -3.10
N PRO A 34 0.33 8.18 -2.06
CA PRO A 34 0.57 6.80 -1.71
C PRO A 34 0.18 5.87 -2.86
N LEU A 35 1.03 4.88 -3.13
CA LEU A 35 0.77 3.91 -4.18
C LEU A 35 -0.01 2.71 -3.63
N ALA A 36 -0.99 2.25 -4.40
CA ALA A 36 -1.68 1.00 -4.12
C ALA A 36 -0.83 -0.17 -4.62
N LEU A 37 -0.77 -1.23 -3.82
CA LEU A 37 -0.03 -2.45 -4.13
C LEU A 37 -0.96 -3.45 -4.82
N TYR A 38 -0.52 -3.99 -5.94
CA TYR A 38 -1.25 -4.98 -6.73
C TYR A 38 -0.38 -6.20 -6.98
N ASP A 39 -0.97 -7.39 -6.86
CA ASP A 39 -0.34 -8.63 -7.29
C ASP A 39 -0.41 -8.76 -8.82
N LEU A 40 0.73 -9.07 -9.42
CA LEU A 40 0.85 -9.36 -10.84
C LEU A 40 0.68 -10.86 -11.08
N ARG A 41 0.25 -11.21 -12.30
CA ARG A 41 0.03 -12.62 -12.70
C ARG A 41 1.29 -13.49 -12.66
N ASP A 42 2.46 -12.87 -12.68
CA ASP A 42 3.77 -13.51 -12.61
C ASP A 42 4.18 -13.86 -11.17
N GLY A 43 3.34 -13.57 -10.18
CA GLY A 43 3.63 -13.77 -8.75
C GLY A 43 4.45 -12.65 -8.10
N ASP A 44 4.84 -11.66 -8.90
CA ASP A 44 5.48 -10.43 -8.45
C ASP A 44 4.43 -9.38 -8.03
N GLN A 45 4.85 -8.28 -7.42
CA GLN A 45 3.96 -7.18 -7.01
C GLN A 45 4.32 -5.88 -7.72
N ALA A 46 3.34 -4.99 -7.90
CA ALA A 46 3.55 -3.66 -8.45
C ALA A 46 2.81 -2.59 -7.66
N TYR A 47 3.48 -1.45 -7.50
CA TYR A 47 2.88 -0.24 -6.95
C TYR A 47 2.30 0.58 -8.08
N TRP A 48 1.03 0.98 -7.97
CA TRP A 48 0.31 1.74 -8.98
C TRP A 48 -0.28 3.03 -8.41
N CYS A 49 -0.14 4.10 -9.20
CA CYS A 49 -0.69 5.42 -8.96
C CYS A 49 -1.90 5.62 -9.88
N ASP A 50 -3.09 5.63 -9.31
CA ASP A 50 -4.32 5.93 -10.05
C ASP A 50 -4.32 7.35 -10.65
N PRO A 51 -3.99 8.43 -9.90
CA PRO A 51 -4.07 9.79 -10.46
C PRO A 51 -3.03 10.08 -11.55
N CYS A 52 -1.89 9.38 -11.54
CA CYS A 52 -0.88 9.53 -12.60
C CYS A 52 -1.03 8.50 -13.73
N GLY A 53 -1.81 7.43 -13.54
CA GLY A 53 -1.85 6.27 -14.43
C GLY A 53 -0.47 5.60 -14.61
N LYS A 54 0.34 5.56 -13.55
CA LYS A 54 1.73 5.06 -13.59
C LYS A 54 1.98 4.09 -12.46
N GLY A 55 2.74 3.04 -12.72
CA GLY A 55 3.22 2.12 -11.69
C GLY A 55 4.62 1.60 -11.94
N HIS A 56 5.18 0.97 -10.94
CA HIS A 56 6.48 0.30 -10.99
C HIS A 56 6.45 -1.01 -10.21
N ARG A 57 7.41 -1.88 -10.51
CA ARG A 57 7.57 -3.18 -9.86
C ARG A 57 8.00 -2.98 -8.40
N ALA A 58 7.45 -3.75 -7.48
CA ALA A 58 7.86 -3.74 -6.08
C ALA A 58 9.31 -4.22 -5.90
N GLY A 59 9.77 -5.11 -6.78
CA GLY A 59 11.16 -5.57 -6.83
C GLY A 59 12.16 -4.57 -7.40
N ASP A 60 11.70 -3.53 -8.11
CA ASP A 60 12.55 -2.49 -8.72
C ASP A 60 11.92 -1.09 -8.52
N PRO A 61 11.86 -0.59 -7.26
CA PRO A 61 11.29 0.71 -6.99
C PRO A 61 12.25 1.83 -7.41
N PRO A 62 11.77 2.89 -8.11
CA PRO A 62 12.62 4.04 -8.41
C PRO A 62 12.99 4.78 -7.12
N ALA A 63 14.17 5.40 -7.09
CA ALA A 63 14.70 6.06 -5.89
C ALA A 63 13.75 7.09 -5.25
N ARG A 64 12.90 7.75 -6.05
CA ARG A 64 11.91 8.74 -5.58
C ARG A 64 10.58 8.13 -5.12
N ALA A 65 10.39 6.82 -5.28
CA ALA A 65 9.18 6.14 -4.82
C ALA A 65 9.26 5.67 -3.37
N LEU A 66 10.44 5.63 -2.78
CA LEU A 66 10.63 5.26 -1.39
C LEU A 66 10.80 6.52 -0.55
N ARG A 67 9.81 6.81 0.28
CA ARG A 67 9.87 7.92 1.23
C ARG A 67 10.14 7.38 2.63
N PRO A 68 11.22 7.81 3.31
CA PRO A 68 11.48 7.38 4.68
C PRO A 68 10.35 7.86 5.60
N LEU A 69 9.84 6.96 6.44
CA LEU A 69 8.86 7.34 7.45
C LEU A 69 9.60 7.99 8.63
N PRO A 70 9.07 9.10 9.19
CA PRO A 70 9.72 9.83 10.29
C PRO A 70 9.84 9.02 11.59
N HIS A 71 9.16 7.87 11.69
CA HIS A 71 9.17 6.98 12.86
C HIS A 71 9.91 5.65 12.60
N ALA A 72 10.69 5.55 11.52
CA ALA A 72 11.59 4.43 11.30
C ALA A 72 12.88 4.65 12.10
N GLY A 73 12.81 4.40 13.42
CA GLY A 73 13.92 4.45 14.36
C GLY A 73 13.91 3.23 15.25
#